data_AF-A0A7W7ZI13-F1
#
_entry.id   AF-A0A7W7ZI13-F1
#
_cell.length_a   1.000
_cell.length_b   1.000
_cell.length_c   1.000
_cell.angle_alpha   90.00
_cell.angle_beta   90.00
_cell.angle_gamma   90.00
#
_symmetry.space_group_name_H-M   'P 1'
#
loop_
_entity.id
_entity.type
_entity.pdbx_description
1 polymer ?
#
loop_
_entity_poly.entity_id
_entity_poly.type
_entity_poly.pdbx_seq_one_letter_code
_entity_poly.pdbx_strand_id
1 'polypeptide(L)'
;MAKVDLAWFAERVDRCERQVWSVAEQLLTQGQSVVLNLGFIRKARRDKARAAAAAVGFETKLHVVDADLETRRTRVADRNSSQGNTYAFAVTPAMFAFAENMYEAPDISERATSPETLS
;
A
#
# COMPACT_ATOMS: atom_id res chain seq x y z
N MET A 1 27.74 1.26 -6.97
CA MET A 1 26.36 1.49 -6.49
C MET A 1 26.31 1.14 -5.01
N ALA A 2 25.81 2.04 -4.16
CA ALA A 2 25.61 1.73 -2.74
C ALA A 2 24.56 0.62 -2.61
N LYS A 3 24.89 -0.44 -1.87
CA LYS A 3 23.99 -1.56 -1.59
C LYS A 3 22.90 -1.03 -0.65
N VAL A 4 21.63 -1.13 -1.04
CA VAL A 4 20.52 -0.77 -0.15
C VAL A 4 20.55 -1.74 1.03
N ASP A 5 20.71 -1.20 2.24
CA ASP A 5 20.53 -1.97 3.46
C ASP A 5 19.03 -2.24 3.64
N LEU A 6 18.61 -3.46 3.33
CA LEU A 6 17.22 -3.90 3.41
C LEU A 6 16.69 -3.87 4.84
N ALA A 7 17.54 -4.10 5.86
CA ALA A 7 17.12 -4.05 7.26
C ALA A 7 16.82 -2.61 7.66
N TRP A 8 17.72 -1.67 7.33
CA TRP A 8 17.50 -0.24 7.54
C TRP A 8 16.26 0.27 6.79
N PHE A 9 16.06 -0.17 5.54
CA PHE A 9 14.88 0.22 4.75
C PHE A 9 13.59 -0.29 5.39
N ALA A 10 13.55 -1.57 5.77
CA ALA A 10 12.39 -2.17 6.43
C ALA A 10 12.04 -1.46 7.76
N GLU A 11 13.04 -1.19 8.60
CA GLU A 11 12.85 -0.46 9.87
C GLU A 11 12.23 0.92 9.63
N ARG A 12 12.69 1.64 8.59
CA ARG A 12 12.13 2.96 8.25
C ARG A 12 10.71 2.88 7.74
N VAL A 13 10.40 1.91 6.89
CA VAL A 13 9.02 1.67 6.42
C VAL A 13 8.11 1.43 7.63
N ASP A 14 8.50 0.53 8.55
CA ASP A 14 7.70 0.24 9.75
C ASP A 14 7.52 1.47 10.64
N ARG A 15 8.55 2.32 10.77
CA ARG A 15 8.45 3.56 11.56
C ARG A 15 7.53 4.59 10.90
N CYS A 16 7.61 4.77 9.57
CA CYS A 16 6.70 5.62 8.82
C CYS A 16 5.26 5.11 8.89
N GLU A 17 5.04 3.80 8.76
CA GLU A 17 3.70 3.23 8.82
C GLU A 17 3.07 3.38 10.21
N ARG A 18 3.85 3.25 11.29
CA ARG A 18 3.36 3.55 12.64
C ARG A 18 2.90 5.00 12.78
N GLN A 19 3.62 5.95 12.19
CA GLN A 19 3.22 7.36 12.21
C GLN A 19 1.94 7.60 11.40
N VAL A 20 1.84 7.00 10.20
CA VAL A 20 0.63 7.07 9.37
C VAL A 20 -0.58 6.50 10.11
N TRP A 21 -0.43 5.34 10.78
CA TRP A 21 -1.50 4.74 11.57
C TRP A 21 -1.91 5.59 12.76
N SER A 22 -0.95 6.18 13.49
CA SER A 22 -1.27 7.06 14.61
C SER A 22 -2.10 8.28 14.18
N VAL A 23 -1.83 8.85 13.00
CA VAL A 23 -2.63 9.94 12.44
C VAL A 23 -4.00 9.44 11.97
N ALA A 24 -4.04 8.27 11.31
CA ALA A 24 -5.28 7.66 10.85
C ALA A 24 -6.24 7.38 12.02
N GLU A 25 -5.76 6.81 13.11
CA GLU A 25 -6.55 6.55 14.32
C GLU A 25 -7.16 7.84 14.89
N GLN A 26 -6.38 8.91 15.00
CA GLN A 26 -6.88 10.20 15.47
C GLN A 26 -8.02 10.73 14.59
N LEU A 27 -7.87 10.67 13.27
CA LEU A 27 -8.90 11.11 12.32
C LEU A 27 -10.16 10.24 12.41
N LEU A 28 -9.99 8.91 12.47
CA LEU A 28 -11.10 7.97 12.61
C LEU A 28 -11.90 8.24 13.89
N THR A 29 -11.23 8.44 15.04
CA THR A 29 -11.91 8.76 16.31
C THR A 29 -12.68 10.09 16.30
N GLN A 30 -12.39 10.97 15.34
CA GLN A 30 -13.12 12.22 15.11
C GLN A 30 -14.25 12.08 14.07
N GLY A 31 -14.58 10.84 13.67
CA GLY A 31 -15.61 10.53 12.68
C GLY A 31 -15.19 10.84 11.24
N GLN A 32 -13.90 11.03 10.96
CA GLN A 32 -13.41 11.28 9.61
C GLN A 32 -13.02 9.98 8.90
N SER A 33 -13.31 9.88 7.60
CA SER A 33 -12.86 8.76 6.77
C SER A 33 -11.39 8.91 6.39
N VAL A 34 -10.65 7.79 6.35
CA VAL A 34 -9.23 7.76 5.98
C VAL A 34 -9.00 6.87 4.77
N VAL A 35 -8.22 7.34 3.81
CA VAL A 35 -7.71 6.54 2.69
C VAL A 35 -6.22 6.30 2.88
N LEU A 36 -5.83 5.04 3.07
CA LEU A 36 -4.43 4.63 3.20
C LEU A 36 -3.88 4.13 1.86
N ASN A 37 -2.85 4.79 1.34
CA ASN A 37 -2.09 4.35 0.17
C ASN A 37 -0.69 3.89 0.60
N LEU A 38 -0.62 2.66 1.12
CA LEU A 38 0.61 2.02 1.62
C LEU A 38 0.90 0.73 0.83
N GLY A 39 2.01 0.06 1.17
CA GLY A 39 2.41 -1.20 0.55
C GLY A 39 1.50 -2.38 0.93
N PHE A 40 0.28 -2.42 0.41
CA PHE A 40 -0.72 -3.47 0.66
C PHE A 40 -0.68 -4.63 -0.36
N ILE A 41 0.51 -4.91 -0.89
CA ILE A 41 0.72 -5.88 -1.97
C ILE A 41 0.58 -7.35 -1.52
N ARG A 42 0.70 -7.63 -0.21
CA ARG A 42 0.53 -8.97 0.37
C ARG A 42 -0.73 -9.05 1.23
N LYS A 43 -1.38 -10.21 1.25
CA LYS A 43 -2.56 -10.50 2.07
C LYS A 43 -2.28 -10.26 3.55
N ALA A 44 -1.16 -10.73 4.07
CA ALA A 44 -0.79 -10.52 5.48
C ALA A 44 -0.73 -9.03 5.88
N ARG A 45 -0.33 -8.15 4.94
CA ARG A 45 -0.30 -6.70 5.18
C ARG A 45 -1.70 -6.09 5.16
N ARG A 46 -2.58 -6.57 4.27
CA ARG A 46 -4.00 -6.20 4.25
C ARG A 46 -4.71 -6.65 5.52
N ASP A 47 -4.49 -7.89 5.96
CA ASP A 47 -5.09 -8.44 7.19
C ASP A 47 -4.65 -7.66 8.44
N LYS A 48 -3.36 -7.29 8.54
CA LYS A 48 -2.87 -6.41 9.61
C LYS A 48 -3.60 -5.06 9.63
N ALA A 49 -3.85 -4.47 8.46
CA ALA A 49 -4.59 -3.21 8.34
C ALA A 49 -6.06 -3.37 8.75
N ARG A 50 -6.74 -4.45 8.31
CA ARG A 50 -8.11 -4.76 8.75
C ARG A 50 -8.20 -4.93 10.25
N ALA A 51 -7.27 -5.68 10.85
CA ALA A 51 -7.23 -5.91 12.29
C ALA A 51 -6.97 -4.61 13.08
N ALA A 52 -6.10 -3.74 12.58
CA ALA A 52 -5.83 -2.44 13.21
C ALA A 52 -7.08 -1.55 13.23
N ALA A 53 -7.81 -1.45 12.12
CA ALA A 53 -9.05 -0.70 12.05
C ALA A 53 -10.17 -1.31 12.92
N ALA A 54 -10.31 -2.64 12.90
CA ALA A 54 -11.30 -3.34 13.73
C ALA A 54 -11.04 -3.15 15.23
N ALA A 55 -9.78 -3.09 15.66
CA ALA A 55 -9.40 -2.85 17.06
C ALA A 55 -9.86 -1.48 17.59
N VAL A 56 -10.10 -0.51 16.71
CA VAL A 56 -10.66 0.82 17.04
C VAL A 56 -12.13 0.98 16.64
N GLY A 57 -12.80 -0.10 16.22
CA GLY A 57 -14.24 -0.11 15.92
C GLY A 57 -14.60 0.38 14.52
N PHE A 58 -13.66 0.35 13.56
CA PHE A 58 -13.89 0.79 12.19
C PHE A 58 -13.83 -0.36 11.20
N GLU A 59 -14.70 -0.31 10.18
CA GLU A 59 -14.64 -1.20 9.02
C GLU A 59 -13.66 -0.70 7.96
N THR A 60 -13.19 -1.60 7.12
CA THR A 60 -12.28 -1.27 6.01
C THR A 60 -12.88 -1.64 4.66
N LYS A 61 -12.68 -0.78 3.66
CA LYS A 61 -13.00 -1.07 2.25
C LYS A 61 -11.70 -1.17 1.44
N LEU A 62 -11.52 -2.28 0.73
CA LEU A 62 -10.36 -2.47 -0.13
C LEU A 62 -10.63 -1.91 -1.54
N HIS A 63 -9.90 -0.87 -1.92
CA HIS A 63 -9.86 -0.35 -3.27
C HIS A 63 -8.61 -0.85 -4.00
N VAL A 64 -8.80 -1.57 -5.10
CA VAL A 64 -7.69 -2.08 -5.93
C VAL A 64 -7.62 -1.28 -7.21
N VAL A 65 -6.50 -0.59 -7.42
CA VAL A 65 -6.17 0.06 -8.69
C VAL A 65 -5.26 -0.88 -9.45
N ASP A 66 -5.78 -1.47 -10.52
CA ASP A 66 -5.05 -2.46 -11.32
C ASP A 66 -4.83 -1.96 -12.76
N ALA A 67 -3.81 -2.52 -13.40
CA ALA A 67 -3.51 -2.36 -14.81
C ALA A 67 -2.69 -3.57 -15.26
N ASP A 68 -2.77 -3.90 -16.56
CA ASP A 68 -1.98 -5.00 -17.10
C ASP A 68 -0.47 -4.78 -16.87
N LEU A 69 0.28 -5.88 -16.85
CA LEU A 69 1.70 -5.90 -16.54
C LEU A 69 2.52 -4.96 -17.44
N GLU A 70 2.22 -4.93 -18.74
CA GLU A 70 2.94 -4.10 -19.71
C GLU A 70 2.68 -2.62 -19.45
N THR A 71 1.41 -2.23 -19.22
CA THR A 71 1.06 -0.86 -18.84
C THR A 71 1.80 -0.41 -17.59
N ARG A 72 1.88 -1.26 -16.55
CA ARG A 72 2.61 -0.93 -15.32
C ARG A 72 4.11 -0.79 -15.55
N ARG A 73 4.70 -1.66 -16.38
CA ARG A 73 6.13 -1.60 -16.73
C ARG A 73 6.47 -0.34 -17.51
N THR A 74 5.67 0.02 -18.51
CA THR A 74 5.84 1.25 -19.30
C THR A 74 5.79 2.49 -18.41
N ARG A 75 4.79 2.60 -17.53
CA ARG A 75 4.68 3.72 -16.57
C ARG A 75 5.89 3.84 -15.64
N VAL A 76 6.54 2.73 -15.29
CA VAL A 76 7.77 2.75 -14.49
C VAL A 76 8.96 3.24 -15.33
N ALA A 77 9.11 2.76 -16.55
CA ALA A 77 10.14 3.22 -17.47
C ALA A 77 10.01 4.73 -17.76
N ASP A 78 8.81 5.21 -18.04
CA ASP A 78 8.52 6.62 -18.30
C ASP A 78 8.87 7.51 -17.10
N ARG A 79 8.53 7.07 -15.88
CA ARG A 79 8.90 7.80 -14.66
C ARG A 79 10.41 7.81 -14.41
N ASN A 80 11.10 6.71 -14.69
CA ASN A 80 12.56 6.65 -14.58
C ASN A 80 13.25 7.61 -15.57
N SER A 81 12.69 7.77 -16.77
CA SER A 81 13.22 8.65 -17.81
C SER A 81 12.86 10.12 -17.60
N SER A 82 11.62 10.41 -17.19
CA SER A 82 11.12 11.78 -17.05
C SER A 82 11.62 12.49 -15.79
N GLN A 83 11.91 11.74 -14.72
CA GLN A 83 12.45 12.26 -13.45
C GLN A 83 11.73 13.52 -12.94
N GLY A 84 10.40 13.51 -12.96
CA GLY A 84 9.59 14.66 -12.53
C GLY A 84 9.75 15.01 -11.03
N ASN A 85 9.00 16.01 -10.57
CA ASN A 85 9.16 16.62 -9.23
C ASN A 85 9.13 15.65 -8.02
N THR A 86 8.51 14.48 -8.16
CA THR A 86 8.40 13.46 -7.10
C THR A 86 9.37 12.28 -7.29
N TYR A 87 10.26 12.35 -8.26
CA TYR A 87 11.25 11.32 -8.52
C TYR A 87 12.27 11.25 -7.37
N ALA A 88 12.53 10.03 -6.89
CA ALA A 88 13.50 9.78 -5.83
C ALA A 88 14.67 8.91 -6.31
N PHE A 89 14.38 7.81 -7.03
CA PHE A 89 15.38 6.90 -7.56
C PHE A 89 14.81 6.06 -8.71
N ALA A 90 15.70 5.48 -9.51
CA ALA A 90 15.33 4.63 -10.64
C ALA A 90 14.88 3.25 -10.15
N VAL A 91 13.68 2.83 -10.54
CA VAL A 91 13.20 1.46 -10.31
C VAL A 91 13.70 0.57 -11.44
N THR A 92 14.69 -0.27 -11.15
CA THR A 92 15.26 -1.16 -12.17
C THR A 92 14.28 -2.27 -12.58
N PRO A 93 14.44 -2.90 -13.76
CA PRO A 93 13.63 -4.06 -14.15
C PRO A 93 13.65 -5.19 -13.11
N ALA A 94 14.79 -5.41 -12.45
CA ALA A 94 14.91 -6.41 -11.38
C ALA A 94 14.09 -6.05 -10.14
N MET A 95 14.07 -4.77 -9.74
CA MET A 95 13.24 -4.29 -8.63
C MET A 95 11.74 -4.37 -8.97
N PHE A 96 11.37 -4.05 -10.21
CA PHE A 96 10.00 -4.22 -10.69
C PHE A 96 9.57 -5.68 -10.62
N ALA A 97 10.36 -6.59 -11.21
CA ALA A 97 10.08 -8.03 -11.17
C ALA A 97 10.01 -8.59 -9.74
N PHE A 98 10.86 -8.10 -8.83
CA PHE A 98 10.79 -8.45 -7.42
C PHE A 98 9.44 -8.03 -6.79
N ALA A 99 8.98 -6.80 -7.04
CA ALA A 99 7.69 -6.33 -6.56
C ALA A 99 6.51 -7.13 -7.15
N GLU A 100 6.57 -7.48 -8.44
CA GLU A 100 5.57 -8.35 -9.08
C GLU A 100 5.45 -9.70 -8.40
N ASN A 101 6.59 -10.34 -8.09
CA ASN A 101 6.60 -11.64 -7.42
C ASN A 101 6.11 -11.59 -5.96
N MET A 102 6.09 -10.41 -5.35
CA MET A 102 5.55 -10.23 -4.00
C MET A 102 4.04 -9.99 -3.98
N TYR A 103 3.43 -9.66 -5.12
CA TYR A 103 2.03 -9.30 -5.18
C TYR A 103 1.12 -10.53 -5.03
N GLU A 104 0.22 -10.46 -4.06
CA GLU A 104 -0.83 -11.43 -3.81
C GLU A 104 -2.17 -10.77 -4.13
N ALA A 105 -2.76 -11.13 -5.27
CA ALA A 105 -4.04 -10.60 -5.70
C ALA A 105 -5.12 -10.84 -4.62
N PRO A 106 -5.91 -9.81 -4.24
CA PRO A 106 -6.93 -10.00 -3.23
C PRO A 106 -8.06 -10.88 -3.72
N ASP A 107 -8.47 -11.81 -2.86
CA ASP A 107 -9.53 -12.78 -3.13
C ASP A 107 -10.94 -12.14 -3.02
N ILE A 108 -11.98 -12.94 -3.29
CA ILE A 108 -13.37 -12.48 -3.27
C ILE A 108 -13.79 -12.03 -1.86
N SER A 109 -13.36 -12.72 -0.80
CA SER A 109 -13.68 -12.37 0.58
C SER A 109 -13.03 -11.06 1.00
N GLU A 110 -11.84 -10.76 0.44
CA GLU A 110 -11.12 -9.51 0.68
C GLU A 110 -11.76 -8.29 0.02
N ARG A 111 -12.54 -8.53 -1.05
CA ARG A 111 -13.23 -7.51 -1.85
C ARG A 111 -14.69 -7.33 -1.45
N ALA A 112 -15.27 -8.31 -0.75
CA ALA A 112 -16.61 -8.21 -0.21
C ALA A 112 -16.65 -7.06 0.81
N THR A 113 -17.44 -6.04 0.53
CA THR A 113 -17.85 -5.05 1.53
C THR A 113 -18.95 -5.64 2.39
N SER A 114 -18.98 -5.32 3.69
CA SER A 114 -20.19 -5.47 4.50
C SER A 114 -21.37 -4.82 3.73
N PRO A 115 -22.57 -5.42 3.72
CA PRO A 115 -23.72 -4.77 3.11
C PRO A 115 -23.89 -3.40 3.80
N GLU A 116 -23.88 -2.33 2.99
CA GLU A 116 -24.12 -0.98 3.49
C GLU A 116 -25.44 -1.00 4.25
N THR A 117 -25.38 -0.95 5.59
CA THR A 117 -26.57 -0.69 6.39
C THR A 117 -26.75 0.82 6.33
N LEU A 118 -27.36 1.28 5.24
CA LEU A 118 -27.88 2.64 5.13
C LEU A 118 -28.98 2.77 6.19
N SER A 119 -28.66 3.44 7.29
CA SER A 119 -29.61 4.00 8.24
C SER A 119 -29.91 5.44 7.90
#